data_AF-A0A964TIV6-F1
#
_entry.id   AF-A0A964TIV6-F1
#
_cell.length_a   1.000
_cell.length_b   1.000
_cell.length_c   1.000
_cell.angle_alpha   90.00
_cell.angle_beta   90.00
_cell.angle_gamma   90.00
#
_symmetry.space_group_name_H-M   'P 1'
#
loop_
_entity.id
_entity.type
_entity.pdbx_description
1 polymer ?
#
loop_
_entity_poly.entity_id
_entity_poly.type
_entity_poly.pdbx_seq_one_letter_code
_entity_poly.pdbx_strand_id
1 'polypeptide(L)'
;MTADPFPIRAEVRLPTTDLRADLPFFTRTLRMRLDTIYPADDPAVAVLSGHGLRIRLERGEGTPGLLRVLTDDPSFAGGERALVAPGGTRVEVDALDPPLVLPETRHAFVVRRLADGAPWVIGRAGMHYRDLVPGRLGGAMIASHIRIPDGGPVPDSVHFHKVGFQLIFCVRGWVDVVYEDQGGPRRLNAGDCFIQPPEIRHRVLEASDGIEVVEIGVPADHVTEIDHEMTLPTPHLRPEREWKGQRFVHNRAEGAAWEPFRLAGWEARDTTIAANTRGLAGVRVARPRATGAEAPWSVHDADILFGFVLAGGFTLRGEGKAPFRLGAGDAFVIPPGLATRWDAPETDCEILEVSLPGAFATRAVEAPDEG
;
A
#
# COMPACT_ATOMS: atom_id res chain seq x y z
N MET A 1 7.74 2.21 -35.01
CA MET A 1 8.94 1.45 -34.61
C MET A 1 9.58 0.88 -35.85
N THR A 2 10.79 1.31 -36.20
CA THR A 2 11.64 0.58 -37.14
C THR A 2 11.94 -0.79 -36.51
N ALA A 3 11.71 -1.88 -37.24
CA ALA A 3 12.01 -3.21 -36.74
C ALA A 3 13.49 -3.28 -36.32
N ASP A 4 13.77 -3.82 -35.13
CA ASP A 4 15.13 -4.05 -34.66
C ASP A 4 15.86 -4.93 -35.69
N PRO A 5 17.01 -4.52 -36.23
CA PRO A 5 17.79 -5.32 -37.17
C PRO A 5 18.29 -6.64 -36.57
N PHE A 6 18.30 -6.78 -35.24
CA PHE A 6 18.75 -7.97 -34.54
C PHE A 6 17.66 -8.50 -33.60
N PRO A 7 16.64 -9.22 -34.12
CA PRO A 7 15.54 -9.69 -33.28
C PRO A 7 16.04 -10.64 -32.19
N ILE A 8 15.90 -10.23 -30.93
CA ILE A 8 16.23 -11.05 -29.77
C ILE A 8 14.99 -11.84 -29.34
N ARG A 9 15.16 -13.16 -29.12
CA ARG A 9 14.11 -14.04 -28.62
C ARG A 9 14.66 -14.94 -27.53
N ALA A 10 13.96 -15.00 -26.40
CA ALA A 10 14.22 -15.98 -25.34
C ALA A 10 13.13 -17.07 -25.38
N GLU A 11 13.47 -18.29 -24.97
CA GLU A 11 12.51 -19.37 -24.78
C GLU A 11 12.86 -20.22 -23.56
N VAL A 12 11.82 -20.72 -22.89
CA VAL A 12 11.97 -21.67 -21.78
C VAL A 12 12.05 -23.08 -22.36
N ARG A 13 13.14 -23.80 -22.08
CA ARG A 13 13.31 -25.19 -22.50
C ARG A 13 12.71 -26.11 -21.45
N LEU A 14 11.74 -26.94 -21.85
CA LEU A 14 11.09 -27.94 -21.00
C LEU A 14 11.33 -29.34 -21.59
N PRO A 15 11.77 -30.32 -20.78
CA PRO A 15 11.86 -31.70 -21.23
C PRO A 15 10.46 -32.28 -21.46
N THR A 16 10.34 -33.21 -22.40
CA THR A 16 9.12 -34.00 -22.57
C THR A 16 9.46 -35.46 -22.85
N THR A 17 8.74 -36.36 -22.19
CA THR A 17 8.78 -37.80 -22.47
C THR A 17 7.80 -38.22 -23.58
N ASP A 18 6.84 -37.37 -23.95
CA ASP A 18 5.84 -37.64 -24.99
C ASP A 18 5.43 -36.35 -25.72
N LEU A 19 6.26 -35.95 -26.71
CA LEU A 19 6.00 -34.75 -27.50
C LEU A 19 4.66 -34.84 -28.25
N ARG A 20 4.27 -36.03 -28.73
CA ARG A 20 3.04 -36.19 -29.54
C ARG A 20 1.81 -35.94 -28.68
N ALA A 21 1.79 -36.43 -27.44
CA ALA A 21 0.70 -36.19 -26.51
C ALA A 21 0.73 -34.77 -25.92
N ASP A 22 1.90 -34.15 -25.79
CA ASP A 22 2.01 -32.76 -25.33
C ASP A 22 1.46 -31.75 -26.35
N LEU A 23 1.64 -31.96 -27.65
CA LEU A 23 1.16 -31.01 -28.66
C LEU A 23 -0.32 -30.61 -28.51
N PRO A 24 -1.31 -31.52 -28.42
CA PRO A 24 -2.69 -31.14 -28.17
C PRO A 24 -2.90 -30.54 -26.78
N PHE A 25 -2.13 -30.94 -25.77
CA PHE A 25 -2.18 -30.32 -24.44
C PHE A 25 -1.83 -28.83 -24.53
N PHE A 26 -0.67 -28.47 -25.07
CA PHE A 26 -0.25 -27.07 -25.18
C PHE A 26 -1.09 -26.28 -26.19
N THR A 27 -1.46 -26.86 -27.34
CA THR A 27 -2.17 -26.12 -28.40
C THR A 27 -3.67 -25.98 -28.18
N ARG A 28 -4.34 -26.99 -27.59
CA ARG A 28 -5.79 -26.97 -27.39
C ARG A 28 -6.17 -26.65 -25.95
N THR A 29 -5.54 -27.30 -24.98
CA THR A 29 -5.86 -27.10 -23.56
C THR A 29 -5.33 -25.76 -23.07
N LEU A 30 -4.04 -25.49 -23.32
CA LEU A 30 -3.43 -24.20 -22.97
C LEU A 30 -3.59 -23.13 -24.06
N ARG A 31 -4.22 -23.46 -25.19
CA ARG A 31 -4.51 -22.51 -26.30
C ARG A 31 -3.25 -21.79 -26.83
N MET A 32 -2.07 -22.42 -26.78
CA MET A 32 -0.83 -21.86 -27.32
C MET A 32 -0.71 -22.10 -28.82
N ARG A 33 0.00 -21.20 -29.52
CA ARG A 33 0.29 -21.35 -30.94
C ARG A 33 1.58 -22.16 -31.13
N LEU A 34 1.53 -23.20 -31.97
CA LEU A 34 2.74 -23.87 -32.45
C LEU A 34 3.44 -22.96 -33.47
N ASP A 35 4.69 -22.60 -33.21
CA ASP A 35 5.49 -21.76 -34.11
C ASP A 35 6.47 -22.58 -34.95
N THR A 36 7.07 -23.62 -34.38
CA THR A 36 8.09 -24.43 -35.06
C THR A 36 8.06 -25.86 -34.55
N ILE A 37 8.33 -26.84 -35.42
CA ILE A 37 8.45 -28.25 -35.06
C ILE A 37 9.53 -28.90 -35.92
N TYR A 38 10.41 -29.71 -35.33
CA TYR A 38 11.49 -30.36 -36.06
C TYR A 38 12.08 -31.59 -35.33
N PRO A 39 12.79 -32.48 -36.06
CA PRO A 39 12.77 -32.59 -37.52
C PRO A 39 11.36 -32.99 -38.02
N ALA A 40 11.09 -32.82 -39.32
CA ALA A 40 9.73 -32.97 -39.86
C ALA A 40 9.26 -34.44 -39.93
N ASP A 41 10.19 -35.39 -39.99
CA ASP A 41 9.99 -36.82 -40.15
C ASP A 41 9.93 -37.60 -38.82
N ASP A 42 10.67 -37.16 -37.79
CA ASP A 42 10.49 -37.59 -36.40
C ASP A 42 10.61 -36.40 -35.43
N PRO A 43 9.52 -35.63 -35.22
CA PRO A 43 9.54 -34.46 -34.35
C PRO A 43 10.08 -34.75 -32.95
N ALA A 44 11.23 -34.15 -32.62
CA ALA A 44 11.86 -34.23 -31.31
C ALA A 44 11.76 -32.89 -30.55
N VAL A 45 11.43 -31.81 -31.25
CA VAL A 45 11.33 -30.46 -30.70
C VAL A 45 10.09 -29.78 -31.22
N ALA A 46 9.35 -29.11 -30.34
CA ALA A 46 8.30 -28.16 -30.70
C ALA A 46 8.49 -26.85 -29.95
N VAL A 47 8.33 -25.73 -30.66
CA VAL A 47 8.38 -24.39 -30.07
C VAL A 47 7.02 -23.74 -30.20
N LEU A 48 6.48 -23.29 -29.07
CA LEU A 48 5.16 -22.68 -28.95
C LEU A 48 5.25 -21.28 -28.35
N SER A 49 4.29 -20.42 -28.69
CA SER A 49 4.11 -19.11 -28.07
C SER A 49 2.66 -18.85 -27.69
N GLY A 50 2.46 -18.13 -26.58
CA GLY A 50 1.16 -17.77 -26.06
C GLY A 50 1.29 -17.18 -24.66
N HIS A 51 0.33 -16.33 -24.27
CA HIS A 51 0.22 -15.78 -22.91
C HIS A 51 1.49 -15.07 -22.40
N GLY A 52 2.22 -14.40 -23.31
CA GLY A 52 3.48 -13.72 -22.98
C GLY A 52 4.70 -14.64 -22.87
N LEU A 53 4.56 -15.94 -23.09
CA LEU A 53 5.64 -16.93 -22.96
C LEU A 53 5.99 -17.59 -24.30
N ARG A 54 7.27 -17.92 -24.48
CA ARG A 54 7.78 -18.80 -25.53
C ARG A 54 8.38 -20.05 -24.90
N ILE A 55 7.91 -21.21 -25.32
CA ILE A 55 8.28 -22.52 -24.75
C ILE A 55 8.87 -23.40 -25.85
N ARG A 56 10.00 -24.04 -25.55
CA ARG A 56 10.61 -25.10 -26.35
C ARG A 56 10.44 -26.43 -25.61
N LEU A 57 9.54 -27.27 -26.11
CA LEU A 57 9.43 -28.67 -25.70
C LEU A 57 10.49 -29.48 -26.44
N GLU A 58 11.29 -30.24 -25.71
CA GLU A 58 12.37 -31.04 -26.28
C GLU A 58 12.35 -32.46 -25.71
N ARG A 59 12.32 -33.45 -26.60
CA ARG A 59 12.29 -34.87 -26.24
C ARG A 59 13.55 -35.22 -25.46
N GLY A 60 13.37 -35.73 -24.25
CA GLY A 60 14.49 -36.14 -23.40
C GLY A 60 14.07 -36.26 -21.93
N GLU A 61 14.94 -36.87 -21.15
CA GLU A 61 14.78 -36.93 -19.70
C GLU A 61 15.22 -35.61 -19.05
N GLY A 62 14.53 -35.22 -17.98
CA GLY A 62 14.85 -34.02 -17.22
C GLY A 62 13.78 -33.72 -16.19
N THR A 63 14.04 -32.71 -15.35
CA THR A 63 13.07 -32.25 -14.37
C THR A 63 11.96 -31.47 -15.06
N PRO A 64 10.68 -31.88 -14.93
CA PRO A 64 9.59 -31.14 -15.53
C PRO A 64 9.45 -29.73 -14.94
N GLY A 65 9.11 -28.78 -15.78
CA GLY A 65 8.85 -27.40 -15.34
C GLY A 65 7.50 -27.25 -14.63
N LEU A 66 7.32 -26.08 -14.02
CA LEU A 66 6.04 -25.58 -13.55
C LEU A 66 5.72 -24.29 -14.31
N LEU A 67 4.57 -24.26 -14.98
CA LEU A 67 4.03 -23.08 -15.62
C LEU A 67 2.86 -22.57 -14.80
N ARG A 68 2.88 -21.28 -14.46
CA ARG A 68 1.72 -20.61 -13.86
C ARG A 68 1.08 -19.73 -14.92
N VAL A 69 -0.18 -20.01 -15.25
CA VAL A 69 -0.99 -19.24 -16.20
C VAL A 69 -2.02 -18.46 -15.39
N LEU A 70 -2.06 -17.15 -15.60
CA LEU A 70 -2.99 -16.26 -14.91
C LEU A 70 -4.09 -15.84 -15.89
N THR A 71 -5.36 -16.13 -15.57
CA THR A 71 -6.50 -15.83 -16.44
C THR A 71 -7.79 -15.74 -15.65
N ASP A 72 -8.69 -14.85 -16.06
CA ASP A 72 -10.05 -14.75 -15.51
C ASP A 72 -11.08 -15.49 -16.38
N ASP A 73 -10.65 -16.22 -17.43
CA ASP A 73 -11.53 -17.07 -18.24
C ASP A 73 -11.80 -18.39 -17.50
N PRO A 74 -13.02 -18.60 -16.96
CA PRO A 74 -13.34 -19.82 -16.20
C PRO A 74 -13.37 -21.09 -17.09
N SER A 75 -13.37 -20.93 -18.41
CA SER A 75 -13.33 -22.04 -19.37
C SER A 75 -11.91 -22.44 -19.78
N PHE A 76 -10.89 -21.67 -19.38
CA PHE A 76 -9.51 -21.97 -19.72
C PHE A 76 -9.11 -23.34 -19.18
N ALA A 77 -8.42 -24.15 -20.01
CA ALA A 77 -8.07 -25.53 -19.68
C ALA A 77 -9.25 -26.41 -19.19
N GLY A 78 -10.49 -26.10 -19.59
CA GLY A 78 -11.68 -26.82 -19.12
C GLY A 78 -12.13 -26.47 -17.70
N GLY A 79 -11.59 -25.39 -17.11
CA GLY A 79 -11.85 -24.98 -15.73
C GLY A 79 -10.93 -25.62 -14.69
N GLU A 80 -9.98 -26.45 -15.12
CA GLU A 80 -9.01 -27.10 -14.23
C GLU A 80 -7.98 -26.09 -13.71
N ARG A 81 -7.69 -26.14 -12.41
CA ARG A 81 -6.70 -25.26 -11.75
C ARG A 81 -5.30 -25.85 -11.66
N ALA A 82 -5.18 -27.17 -11.77
CA ALA A 82 -3.91 -27.88 -11.73
C ALA A 82 -3.92 -28.99 -12.77
N LEU A 83 -2.97 -28.96 -13.70
CA LEU A 83 -2.83 -29.93 -14.77
C LEU A 83 -1.41 -30.45 -14.83
N VAL A 84 -1.24 -31.64 -15.40
CA VAL A 84 0.06 -32.19 -15.75
C VAL A 84 0.03 -32.57 -17.22
N ALA A 85 0.91 -31.97 -18.01
CA ALA A 85 1.11 -32.33 -19.40
C ALA A 85 1.59 -33.79 -19.48
N PRO A 86 1.23 -34.54 -20.54
CA PRO A 86 1.71 -35.92 -20.74
C PRO A 86 3.24 -36.10 -20.60
N GLY A 87 4.02 -35.11 -21.05
CA GLY A 87 5.49 -35.08 -20.89
C GLY A 87 5.99 -34.69 -19.50
N GLY A 88 5.09 -34.45 -18.54
CA GLY A 88 5.38 -34.22 -17.12
C GLY A 88 5.33 -32.75 -16.67
N THR A 89 5.29 -31.78 -17.58
CA THR A 89 5.23 -30.35 -17.21
C THR A 89 3.97 -30.05 -16.39
N ARG A 90 4.13 -29.45 -15.22
CA ARG A 90 3.01 -29.05 -14.36
C ARG A 90 2.49 -27.68 -14.77
N VAL A 91 1.18 -27.49 -14.71
CA VAL A 91 0.51 -26.22 -15.00
C VAL A 91 -0.43 -25.87 -13.85
N GLU A 92 -0.28 -24.66 -13.31
CA GLU A 92 -1.20 -24.06 -12.36
C GLU A 92 -1.95 -22.92 -13.06
N VAL A 93 -3.27 -22.94 -12.96
CA VAL A 93 -4.15 -21.86 -13.47
C VAL A 93 -4.70 -21.08 -12.27
N ASP A 94 -4.46 -19.78 -12.28
CA ASP A 94 -4.89 -18.86 -11.23
C ASP A 94 -5.49 -17.58 -11.81
N ALA A 95 -6.10 -16.75 -10.96
CA ALA A 95 -6.72 -15.50 -11.40
C ALA A 95 -5.68 -14.55 -12.01
N LEU A 96 -6.07 -13.82 -13.07
CA LEU A 96 -5.22 -12.80 -13.68
C LEU A 96 -5.02 -11.61 -12.74
N ASP A 97 -6.12 -11.18 -12.13
CA ASP A 97 -6.14 -10.16 -11.11
C ASP A 97 -6.75 -10.73 -9.82
N PRO A 98 -5.93 -11.28 -8.91
CA PRO A 98 -6.47 -11.82 -7.67
C PRO A 98 -7.13 -10.71 -6.84
N PRO A 99 -8.29 -10.98 -6.22
CA PRO A 99 -8.99 -9.97 -5.44
C PRO A 99 -8.12 -9.51 -4.27
N LEU A 100 -8.22 -8.22 -3.93
CA LEU A 100 -7.60 -7.68 -2.74
C LEU A 100 -8.15 -8.39 -1.50
N VAL A 101 -7.27 -9.02 -0.73
CA VAL A 101 -7.62 -9.64 0.55
C VAL A 101 -7.32 -8.67 1.67
N LEU A 102 -8.34 -8.35 2.47
CA LEU A 102 -8.20 -7.55 3.70
C LEU A 102 -8.13 -8.51 4.90
N PRO A 103 -6.98 -8.62 5.59
CA PRO A 103 -6.89 -9.42 6.80
C PRO A 103 -7.79 -8.86 7.91
N GLU A 104 -8.31 -9.74 8.76
CA GLU A 104 -9.01 -9.33 9.97
C GLU A 104 -8.06 -8.59 10.92
N THR A 105 -8.48 -7.43 11.40
CA THR A 105 -7.69 -6.58 12.29
C THR A 105 -7.45 -7.28 13.63
N ARG A 106 -6.19 -7.50 13.98
CA ARG A 106 -5.79 -7.95 15.32
C ARG A 106 -5.54 -6.75 16.20
N HIS A 107 -6.55 -6.38 16.98
CA HIS A 107 -6.50 -5.22 17.88
C HIS A 107 -5.37 -5.35 18.91
N ALA A 108 -4.56 -4.31 19.02
CA ALA A 108 -3.45 -4.24 19.96
C ALA A 108 -3.19 -2.80 20.40
N PHE A 109 -2.83 -2.61 21.67
CA PHE A 109 -2.24 -1.36 22.14
C PHE A 109 -0.76 -1.34 21.79
N VAL A 110 -0.37 -0.40 20.93
CA VAL A 110 1.01 -0.28 20.44
C VAL A 110 1.53 1.11 20.76
N VAL A 111 2.77 1.18 21.26
CA VAL A 111 3.53 2.42 21.38
C VAL A 111 4.88 2.18 20.75
N ARG A 112 5.27 3.08 19.84
CA ARG A 112 6.51 2.99 19.07
C ARG A 112 7.27 4.30 19.18
N ARG A 113 8.18 4.39 20.16
CA ARG A 113 9.01 5.59 20.34
C ARG A 113 10.21 5.58 19.40
N LEU A 114 10.57 6.76 18.91
CA LEU A 114 11.80 6.98 18.16
C LEU A 114 13.04 6.77 19.05
N ALA A 115 12.96 7.20 20.31
CA ALA A 115 14.04 7.05 21.30
C ALA A 115 14.43 5.59 21.59
N ASP A 116 13.54 4.62 21.32
CA ASP A 116 13.79 3.20 21.56
C ASP A 116 14.71 2.57 20.49
N GLY A 117 15.32 3.38 19.60
CA GLY A 117 16.33 2.93 18.65
C GLY A 117 15.78 2.04 17.53
N ALA A 118 14.49 2.18 17.19
CA ALA A 118 13.85 1.46 16.09
C ALA A 118 14.72 1.59 14.81
N PRO A 119 15.21 0.47 14.24
CA PRO A 119 16.16 0.54 13.14
C PRO A 119 15.49 1.13 11.90
N TRP A 120 16.18 2.08 11.28
CA TRP A 120 15.86 2.52 9.93
C TRP A 120 16.39 1.45 8.97
N VAL A 121 15.51 0.95 8.10
CA VAL A 121 15.88 0.01 7.04
C VAL A 121 16.03 0.79 5.74
N ILE A 122 17.14 0.59 5.03
CA ILE A 122 17.30 1.15 3.68
C ILE A 122 16.41 0.33 2.74
N GLY A 123 15.39 0.99 2.18
CA GLY A 123 14.47 0.41 1.21
C GLY A 123 14.84 0.78 -0.23
N ARG A 124 13.82 0.92 -1.09
CA ARG A 124 14.00 1.26 -2.51
C ARG A 124 14.54 2.69 -2.67
N ALA A 125 15.32 2.91 -3.73
CA ALA A 125 15.84 4.23 -4.12
C ALA A 125 16.57 5.01 -3.00
N GLY A 126 17.21 4.32 -2.05
CA GLY A 126 17.94 4.96 -0.94
C GLY A 126 17.05 5.55 0.15
N MET A 127 15.73 5.36 0.09
CA MET A 127 14.80 5.83 1.12
C MET A 127 14.95 4.99 2.40
N HIS A 128 14.88 5.63 3.56
CA HIS A 128 14.94 4.96 4.85
C HIS A 128 13.52 4.77 5.40
N TYR A 129 13.19 3.55 5.81
CA TYR A 129 11.87 3.19 6.35
C TYR A 129 11.99 2.82 7.82
N ARG A 130 11.05 3.29 8.64
CA ARG A 130 10.86 2.86 10.02
C ARG A 130 9.41 2.41 10.20
N ASP A 131 9.25 1.14 10.54
CA ASP A 131 7.94 0.56 10.83
C ASP A 131 7.37 1.11 12.15
N LEU A 132 6.16 1.68 12.06
CA LEU A 132 5.42 2.30 13.15
C LEU A 132 4.45 1.32 13.84
N VAL A 133 4.10 0.22 13.18
CA VAL A 133 3.18 -0.80 13.70
C VAL A 133 3.76 -2.18 13.37
N PRO A 134 4.78 -2.66 14.11
CA PRO A 134 5.51 -3.89 13.75
C PRO A 134 4.65 -5.15 13.60
N GLY A 135 3.58 -5.26 14.38
CA GLY A 135 2.63 -6.38 14.27
C GLY A 135 1.63 -6.24 13.12
N ARG A 136 1.64 -5.11 12.41
CA ARG A 136 0.76 -4.74 11.28
C ARG A 136 -0.73 -4.96 11.54
N LEU A 137 -1.11 -5.02 12.83
CA LEU A 137 -2.43 -5.46 13.32
C LEU A 137 -2.92 -6.74 12.62
N GLY A 138 -2.04 -7.74 12.49
CA GLY A 138 -2.37 -8.99 11.80
C GLY A 138 -2.35 -8.92 10.27
N GLY A 139 -1.72 -7.89 9.71
CA GLY A 139 -1.66 -7.62 8.26
C GLY A 139 -2.71 -6.62 7.77
N ALA A 140 -3.59 -6.13 8.67
CA ALA A 140 -4.64 -5.19 8.32
C ALA A 140 -4.11 -3.82 7.88
N MET A 141 -2.95 -3.37 8.40
CA MET A 141 -2.35 -2.11 7.98
C MET A 141 -0.83 -2.10 8.09
N ILE A 142 -0.19 -1.27 7.26
CA ILE A 142 1.19 -0.82 7.46
C ILE A 142 1.19 0.69 7.72
N ALA A 143 2.03 1.14 8.64
CA ALA A 143 2.36 2.55 8.81
C ALA A 143 3.87 2.70 8.84
N SER A 144 4.40 3.53 7.95
CA SER A 144 5.83 3.73 7.76
C SER A 144 6.18 5.19 7.97
N HIS A 145 7.21 5.46 8.78
CA HIS A 145 7.90 6.74 8.75
C HIS A 145 9.04 6.62 7.74
N ILE A 146 8.97 7.39 6.67
CA ILE A 146 9.92 7.32 5.55
C ILE A 146 10.70 8.63 5.52
N ARG A 147 12.01 8.54 5.34
CA ARG A 147 12.85 9.73 5.11
C ARG A 147 13.78 9.55 3.93
N ILE A 148 14.08 10.65 3.24
CA ILE A 148 15.11 10.71 2.19
C ILE A 148 16.19 11.68 2.68
N PRO A 149 17.38 11.19 3.07
CA PRO A 149 18.44 12.04 3.60
C PRO A 149 18.92 13.07 2.58
N ASP A 150 19.24 12.61 1.37
CA ASP A 150 19.75 13.41 0.27
C ASP A 150 18.63 13.62 -0.76
N GLY A 151 18.18 14.86 -0.94
CA GLY A 151 17.11 15.22 -1.84
C GLY A 151 17.54 15.28 -3.31
N GLY A 152 16.66 15.80 -4.14
CA GLY A 152 16.81 15.89 -5.59
C GLY A 152 15.88 14.93 -6.34
N PRO A 153 16.19 14.66 -7.63
CA PRO A 153 15.35 13.83 -8.48
C PRO A 153 15.19 12.42 -7.92
N VAL A 154 13.95 11.94 -7.85
CA VAL A 154 13.65 10.58 -7.39
C VAL A 154 13.56 9.66 -8.60
N PRO A 155 14.35 8.57 -8.68
CA PRO A 155 14.36 7.65 -9.82
C PRO A 155 13.15 6.70 -9.78
N ASP A 156 11.95 7.27 -9.81
CA ASP A 156 10.68 6.55 -9.73
C ASP A 156 10.07 6.29 -11.11
N SER A 157 9.27 5.23 -11.23
CA SER A 157 8.52 4.89 -12.44
C SER A 157 7.04 5.18 -12.24
N VAL A 158 6.28 5.33 -13.33
CA VAL A 158 4.82 5.41 -13.20
C VAL A 158 4.34 4.08 -12.64
N HIS A 159 3.62 4.13 -11.52
CA HIS A 159 3.16 2.93 -10.84
C HIS A 159 1.85 3.19 -10.11
N PHE A 160 1.23 2.12 -9.62
CA PHE A 160 0.06 2.18 -8.77
C PHE A 160 0.06 1.04 -7.76
N HIS A 161 -0.77 1.19 -6.72
CA HIS A 161 -0.93 0.18 -5.67
C HIS A 161 -2.32 -0.43 -5.70
N LYS A 162 -2.39 -1.76 -5.57
CA LYS A 162 -3.62 -2.51 -5.33
C LYS A 162 -3.90 -2.54 -3.83
N VAL A 163 -4.46 -1.45 -3.34
CA VAL A 163 -4.78 -1.20 -1.93
C VAL A 163 -6.26 -0.92 -1.74
N GLY A 164 -6.74 -1.04 -0.50
CA GLY A 164 -8.04 -0.53 -0.08
C GLY A 164 -7.96 0.93 0.31
N PHE A 165 -6.85 1.38 0.89
CA PHE A 165 -6.61 2.78 1.27
C PHE A 165 -5.11 3.07 1.33
N GLN A 166 -4.72 4.27 0.90
CA GLN A 166 -3.35 4.76 1.05
C GLN A 166 -3.33 6.27 1.32
N LEU A 167 -2.53 6.65 2.32
CA LEU A 167 -2.26 8.02 2.74
C LEU A 167 -0.76 8.27 2.69
N ILE A 168 -0.37 9.43 2.19
CA ILE A 168 0.95 10.02 2.43
C ILE A 168 0.77 11.39 3.09
N PHE A 169 1.36 11.56 4.26
CA PHE A 169 1.36 12.80 5.03
C PHE A 169 2.79 13.31 5.14
N CYS A 170 3.06 14.56 4.75
CA CYS A 170 4.39 15.14 4.84
C CYS A 170 4.63 15.71 6.23
N VAL A 171 5.64 15.20 6.93
CA VAL A 171 6.02 15.63 8.29
C VAL A 171 7.01 16.79 8.23
N ARG A 172 7.98 16.71 7.32
CA ARG A 172 9.07 17.69 7.19
C ARG A 172 9.52 17.77 5.74
N GLY A 173 9.84 18.98 5.27
CA GLY A 173 10.36 19.19 3.91
C GLY A 173 9.24 19.26 2.86
N TRP A 174 9.55 18.83 1.63
CA TRP A 174 8.57 18.72 0.56
C TRP A 174 8.88 17.59 -0.43
N VAL A 175 7.86 17.15 -1.17
CA VAL A 175 7.98 16.21 -2.29
C VAL A 175 7.05 16.60 -3.44
N ASP A 176 7.55 16.56 -4.67
CA ASP A 176 6.78 16.77 -5.88
C ASP A 176 6.34 15.44 -6.48
N VAL A 177 5.03 15.31 -6.72
CA VAL A 177 4.41 14.09 -7.25
C VAL A 177 3.45 14.46 -8.37
N VAL A 178 3.36 13.61 -9.39
CA VAL A 178 2.35 13.71 -10.45
C VAL A 178 1.39 12.54 -10.37
N TYR A 179 0.09 12.81 -10.54
CA TYR A 179 -0.99 11.83 -10.43
C TYR A 179 -1.84 11.81 -11.71
N GLU A 180 -2.34 10.62 -12.05
CA GLU A 180 -3.31 10.39 -13.11
C GLU A 180 -4.51 11.33 -12.98
N ASP A 181 -4.83 12.03 -14.07
CA ASP A 181 -5.98 12.93 -14.20
C ASP A 181 -6.00 14.15 -13.26
N GLN A 182 -4.91 14.42 -12.53
CA GLN A 182 -4.83 15.55 -11.59
C GLN A 182 -4.06 16.77 -12.14
N GLY A 183 -3.70 16.76 -13.42
CA GLY A 183 -2.90 17.80 -14.07
C GLY A 183 -1.40 17.62 -13.86
N GLY A 184 -0.66 18.73 -13.85
CA GLY A 184 0.79 18.73 -13.71
C GLY A 184 1.29 18.34 -12.30
N PRO A 185 2.61 18.40 -12.08
CA PRO A 185 3.23 18.13 -10.79
C PRO A 185 2.60 18.94 -9.65
N ARG A 186 2.52 18.31 -8.47
CA ARG A 186 2.00 18.92 -7.24
C ARG A 186 3.01 18.73 -6.13
N ARG A 187 3.28 19.82 -5.40
CA ARG A 187 4.12 19.80 -4.22
C ARG A 187 3.32 19.48 -2.98
N LEU A 188 3.82 18.55 -2.18
CA LEU A 188 3.33 18.22 -0.85
C LEU A 188 4.32 18.80 0.19
N ASN A 189 3.91 19.80 0.96
CA ASN A 189 4.76 20.42 1.99
C ASN A 189 4.46 19.83 3.36
N ALA A 190 5.33 20.09 4.34
CA ALA A 190 5.09 19.72 5.73
C ALA A 190 3.68 20.14 6.21
N GLY A 191 2.94 19.19 6.77
CA GLY A 191 1.55 19.32 7.19
C GLY A 191 0.53 18.95 6.11
N ASP A 192 0.90 18.93 4.83
CA ASP A 192 -0.01 18.55 3.75
C ASP A 192 -0.15 17.01 3.69
N CYS A 193 -1.24 16.52 3.09
CA CYS A 193 -1.37 15.10 2.76
C CYS A 193 -2.03 14.84 1.41
N PHE A 194 -1.68 13.70 0.82
CA PHE A 194 -2.43 13.10 -0.28
C PHE A 194 -3.15 11.84 0.18
N ILE A 195 -4.37 11.65 -0.31
CA ILE A 195 -4.90 10.29 -0.51
C ILE A 195 -4.54 9.83 -1.90
N GLN A 196 -4.06 8.60 -1.97
CA GLN A 196 -3.77 7.90 -3.21
C GLN A 196 -4.83 6.80 -3.36
N PRO A 197 -5.95 7.08 -4.06
CA PRO A 197 -6.99 6.08 -4.25
C PRO A 197 -6.46 4.79 -4.88
N PRO A 198 -7.14 3.65 -4.67
CA PRO A 198 -6.73 2.38 -5.26
C PRO A 198 -6.42 2.50 -6.76
N GLU A 199 -5.26 2.03 -7.19
CA GLU A 199 -4.85 1.97 -8.59
C GLU A 199 -4.70 3.32 -9.32
N ILE A 200 -4.67 4.44 -8.61
CA ILE A 200 -4.29 5.73 -9.21
C ILE A 200 -2.81 5.67 -9.65
N ARG A 201 -2.54 5.93 -10.94
CA ARG A 201 -1.15 6.02 -11.40
C ARG A 201 -0.49 7.27 -10.86
N HIS A 202 0.74 7.14 -10.39
CA HIS A 202 1.52 8.26 -9.91
C HIS A 202 3.02 8.02 -10.07
N ARG A 203 3.78 9.10 -9.90
CA ARG A 203 5.25 9.08 -9.90
C ARG A 203 5.78 10.20 -9.03
N VAL A 204 6.70 9.89 -8.13
CA VAL A 204 7.48 10.88 -7.38
C VAL A 204 8.55 11.47 -8.30
N LEU A 205 8.66 12.79 -8.34
CA LEU A 205 9.55 13.49 -9.26
C LEU A 205 10.83 13.94 -8.57
N GLU A 206 10.67 14.64 -7.45
CA GLU A 206 11.75 15.31 -6.75
C GLU A 206 11.37 15.46 -5.28
N ALA A 207 12.35 15.43 -4.39
CA ALA A 207 12.13 15.66 -2.97
C ALA A 207 13.19 16.58 -2.37
N SER A 208 12.86 17.27 -1.29
CA SER A 208 13.82 18.08 -0.54
C SER A 208 14.79 17.24 0.28
N ASP A 209 15.97 17.78 0.57
CA ASP A 209 16.89 17.20 1.55
C ASP A 209 16.20 16.98 2.90
N GLY A 210 16.34 15.78 3.46
CA GLY A 210 15.77 15.42 4.75
C GLY A 210 14.24 15.47 4.80
N ILE A 211 13.55 15.24 3.66
CA ILE A 211 12.09 15.03 3.65
C ILE A 211 11.74 13.87 4.57
N GLU A 212 10.66 14.03 5.34
CA GLU A 212 10.07 12.97 6.16
C GLU A 212 8.57 12.89 5.87
N VAL A 213 8.07 11.68 5.62
CA VAL A 213 6.64 11.41 5.39
C VAL A 213 6.16 10.25 6.24
N VAL A 214 4.90 10.29 6.65
CA VAL A 214 4.18 9.13 7.17
C VAL A 214 3.33 8.56 6.04
N GLU A 215 3.56 7.31 5.70
CA GLU A 215 2.75 6.56 4.75
C GLU A 215 1.93 5.51 5.49
N ILE A 216 0.64 5.41 5.16
CA ILE A 216 -0.25 4.35 5.64
C ILE A 216 -0.83 3.62 4.45
N GLY A 217 -0.78 2.27 4.50
CA GLY A 217 -1.38 1.39 3.50
C GLY A 217 -2.27 0.33 4.15
N VAL A 218 -3.41 0.05 3.53
CA VAL A 218 -4.37 -0.98 3.95
C VAL A 218 -4.70 -1.84 2.72
N PRO A 219 -4.44 -3.15 2.72
CA PRO A 219 -3.77 -3.93 3.77
C PRO A 219 -2.26 -3.65 3.83
N ALA A 220 -1.59 -4.24 4.82
CA ALA A 220 -0.16 -4.07 5.03
C ALA A 220 0.69 -4.58 3.85
N ASP A 221 0.31 -5.73 3.29
CA ASP A 221 0.93 -6.32 2.11
C ASP A 221 0.03 -6.13 0.91
N HIS A 222 0.53 -5.38 -0.08
CA HIS A 222 -0.21 -5.05 -1.28
C HIS A 222 0.71 -5.06 -2.51
N VAL A 223 0.11 -5.24 -3.68
CA VAL A 223 0.83 -5.27 -4.95
C VAL A 223 1.10 -3.83 -5.41
N THR A 224 2.34 -3.57 -5.81
CA THR A 224 2.72 -2.38 -6.58
C THR A 224 3.02 -2.81 -7.99
N GLU A 225 2.35 -2.19 -8.97
CA GLU A 225 2.53 -2.51 -10.38
C GLU A 225 3.13 -1.31 -11.12
N ILE A 226 4.17 -1.58 -11.91
CA ILE A 226 4.82 -0.58 -12.74
C ILE A 226 4.09 -0.50 -14.08
N ASP A 227 3.62 0.69 -14.43
CA ASP A 227 2.94 0.96 -15.69
C ASP A 227 3.97 1.51 -16.70
N HIS A 228 4.41 0.64 -17.60
CA HIS A 228 5.38 1.00 -18.65
C HIS A 228 4.75 1.73 -19.84
N GLU A 229 3.43 1.74 -19.93
CA GLU A 229 2.70 2.33 -21.07
C GLU A 229 2.23 3.74 -20.76
N MET A 230 1.77 3.99 -19.53
CA MET A 230 1.25 5.29 -19.14
C MET A 230 2.35 6.35 -19.07
N THR A 231 2.08 7.50 -19.69
CA THR A 231 2.86 8.73 -19.51
C THR A 231 2.09 9.70 -18.63
N LEU A 232 2.74 10.25 -17.60
CA LEU A 232 2.20 11.31 -16.75
C LEU A 232 2.89 12.65 -17.07
N PRO A 233 2.16 13.79 -17.01
CA PRO A 233 0.72 13.90 -16.71
C PRO A 233 -0.16 13.35 -17.84
N THR A 234 -1.36 12.86 -17.51
CA THR A 234 -2.35 12.45 -18.53
C THR A 234 -2.88 13.68 -19.29
N PRO A 235 -3.36 13.51 -20.54
CA PRO A 235 -3.87 14.64 -21.33
C PRO A 235 -5.22 15.19 -20.82
N HIS A 236 -5.87 14.51 -19.88
CA HIS A 236 -7.17 14.89 -19.36
C HIS A 236 -7.06 15.34 -17.90
N LEU A 237 -7.81 16.38 -17.53
CA LEU A 237 -7.95 16.82 -16.15
C LEU A 237 -9.33 16.35 -15.64
N ARG A 238 -9.35 15.40 -14.70
CA ARG A 238 -10.57 14.83 -14.10
C ARG A 238 -10.42 14.78 -12.56
N PRO A 239 -10.42 15.94 -11.87
CA PRO A 239 -10.17 16.01 -10.43
C PRO A 239 -11.23 15.26 -9.60
N GLU A 240 -12.45 15.16 -10.13
CA GLU A 240 -13.56 14.47 -9.46
C GLU A 240 -13.66 12.96 -9.80
N ARG A 241 -12.69 12.41 -10.56
CA ARG A 241 -12.68 10.97 -10.86
C ARG A 241 -12.64 10.17 -9.56
N GLU A 242 -13.39 9.08 -9.54
CA GLU A 242 -13.36 8.11 -8.45
C GLU A 242 -12.62 6.85 -8.88
N TRP A 243 -11.84 6.29 -7.96
CA TRP A 243 -11.22 4.98 -8.06
C TRP A 243 -11.77 4.11 -6.94
N LYS A 244 -12.54 3.07 -7.30
CA LYS A 244 -13.20 2.17 -6.35
C LYS A 244 -13.95 2.91 -5.22
N GLY A 245 -14.63 4.00 -5.57
CA GLY A 245 -15.44 4.82 -4.65
C GLY A 245 -14.67 5.88 -3.84
N GLN A 246 -13.37 6.08 -4.12
CA GLN A 246 -12.52 7.09 -3.47
C GLN A 246 -12.04 8.13 -4.46
N ARG A 247 -11.92 9.39 -4.01
CA ARG A 247 -11.34 10.48 -4.81
C ARG A 247 -9.94 10.82 -4.34
N PHE A 248 -9.11 11.29 -5.27
CA PHE A 248 -7.83 11.89 -4.92
C PHE A 248 -8.07 13.14 -4.08
N VAL A 249 -7.26 13.32 -3.04
CA VAL A 249 -7.31 14.51 -2.18
C VAL A 249 -5.90 15.06 -2.07
N HIS A 250 -5.74 16.37 -2.28
CA HIS A 250 -4.57 17.12 -1.83
C HIS A 250 -5.03 18.10 -0.74
N ASN A 251 -4.88 17.70 0.51
CA ASN A 251 -5.23 18.56 1.64
C ASN A 251 -4.01 19.38 2.05
N ARG A 252 -4.21 20.68 2.20
CA ARG A 252 -3.17 21.62 2.63
C ARG A 252 -3.37 22.01 4.09
N ALA A 253 -2.28 22.05 4.85
CA ALA A 253 -2.33 22.54 6.23
C ALA A 253 -2.57 24.06 6.30
N GLU A 254 -1.98 24.79 5.36
CA GLU A 254 -2.11 26.24 5.26
C GLU A 254 -3.58 26.65 5.06
N GLY A 255 -4.08 27.53 5.92
CA GLY A 255 -5.45 28.04 5.87
C GLY A 255 -6.52 27.07 6.37
N ALA A 256 -6.14 25.91 6.93
CA ALA A 256 -7.09 24.95 7.46
C ALA A 256 -7.84 25.49 8.69
N ALA A 257 -9.15 25.21 8.75
CA ALA A 257 -9.97 25.51 9.92
C ALA A 257 -9.71 24.46 11.03
N TRP A 258 -9.71 24.94 12.27
CA TRP A 258 -9.59 24.09 13.46
C TRP A 258 -10.92 24.04 14.18
N GLU A 259 -11.41 22.83 14.41
CA GLU A 259 -12.73 22.56 14.98
C GLU A 259 -12.60 21.75 16.29
N PRO A 260 -13.63 21.70 17.14
CA PRO A 260 -13.63 20.83 18.32
C PRO A 260 -13.27 19.38 17.95
N PHE A 261 -12.29 18.83 18.66
CA PHE A 261 -11.89 17.44 18.48
C PHE A 261 -12.74 16.51 19.36
N ARG A 262 -12.70 15.20 19.07
CA ARG A 262 -13.45 14.17 19.81
C ARG A 262 -13.04 14.09 21.29
N LEU A 263 -11.83 14.54 21.63
CA LEU A 263 -11.34 14.67 23.01
C LEU A 263 -11.52 16.11 23.47
N ALA A 264 -12.19 16.31 24.61
CA ALA A 264 -12.32 17.63 25.21
C ALA A 264 -10.93 18.22 25.51
N GLY A 265 -10.80 19.54 25.36
CA GLY A 265 -9.50 20.21 25.50
C GLY A 265 -8.62 20.17 24.25
N TRP A 266 -9.08 19.53 23.17
CA TRP A 266 -8.37 19.47 21.89
C TRP A 266 -9.19 20.07 20.75
N GLU A 267 -8.48 20.49 19.71
CA GLU A 267 -9.05 20.87 18.42
C GLU A 267 -8.32 20.15 17.31
N ALA A 268 -8.99 19.97 16.18
CA ALA A 268 -8.40 19.31 15.03
C ALA A 268 -8.77 20.02 13.74
N ARG A 269 -7.86 19.95 12.77
CA ARG A 269 -8.19 20.23 11.38
C ARG A 269 -8.55 18.94 10.65
N ASP A 270 -9.65 18.99 9.90
CA ASP A 270 -10.10 17.88 9.07
C ASP A 270 -9.40 17.90 7.70
N THR A 271 -9.03 16.73 7.19
CA THR A 271 -8.33 16.62 5.90
C THR A 271 -9.29 16.39 4.72
N THR A 272 -10.59 16.31 4.97
CA THR A 272 -11.67 15.93 4.03
C THR A 272 -11.62 14.48 3.54
N ILE A 273 -10.70 13.66 4.09
CA ILE A 273 -10.47 12.29 3.65
C ILE A 273 -11.69 11.40 3.92
N ALA A 274 -12.36 11.56 5.05
CA ALA A 274 -13.58 10.81 5.35
C ALA A 274 -14.67 11.05 4.30
N ALA A 275 -14.88 12.30 3.90
CA ALA A 275 -15.87 12.62 2.85
C ALA A 275 -15.47 12.04 1.49
N ASN A 276 -14.18 12.12 1.12
CA ASN A 276 -13.66 11.69 -0.18
C ASN A 276 -13.43 10.18 -0.31
N THR A 277 -13.53 9.44 0.80
CA THR A 277 -13.45 7.99 0.84
C THR A 277 -14.77 7.34 1.27
N ARG A 278 -15.86 8.11 1.32
CA ARG A 278 -17.20 7.67 1.77
C ARG A 278 -17.19 7.01 3.16
N GLY A 279 -16.39 7.56 4.05
CA GLY A 279 -16.24 7.10 5.43
C GLY A 279 -15.30 5.91 5.62
N LEU A 280 -14.59 5.46 4.59
CA LEU A 280 -13.63 4.36 4.71
C LEU A 280 -12.51 4.69 5.71
N ALA A 281 -11.96 5.90 5.65
CA ALA A 281 -10.90 6.34 6.54
C ALA A 281 -11.06 7.81 6.94
N GLY A 282 -10.68 8.15 8.16
CA GLY A 282 -10.72 9.50 8.70
C GLY A 282 -9.30 9.92 9.07
N VAL A 283 -8.88 11.09 8.62
CA VAL A 283 -7.53 11.61 8.88
C VAL A 283 -7.66 13.04 9.39
N ARG A 284 -7.07 13.31 10.55
CA ARG A 284 -7.13 14.61 11.22
C ARG A 284 -5.78 14.93 11.83
N VAL A 285 -5.50 16.22 11.99
CA VAL A 285 -4.38 16.67 12.82
C VAL A 285 -4.96 17.38 14.03
N ALA A 286 -4.65 16.88 15.23
CA ALA A 286 -5.14 17.37 16.50
C ALA A 286 -4.05 18.15 17.25
N ARG A 287 -4.45 19.18 17.99
CA ARG A 287 -3.60 19.98 18.88
C ARG A 287 -4.36 20.38 20.14
N PRO A 288 -3.69 20.69 21.27
CA PRO A 288 -4.36 21.15 22.47
C PRO A 288 -4.98 22.53 22.28
N ARG A 289 -6.16 22.75 22.87
CA ARG A 289 -6.79 24.07 22.94
C ARG A 289 -6.16 24.90 24.04
N ALA A 290 -6.01 26.20 23.79
CA ALA A 290 -5.51 27.17 24.77
C ALA A 290 -6.37 27.26 26.05
N THR A 291 -7.62 26.78 26.03
CA THR A 291 -8.55 26.86 27.17
C THR A 291 -8.18 25.94 28.33
N GLY A 292 -7.24 25.00 28.16
CA GLY A 292 -6.65 24.21 29.25
C GLY A 292 -7.58 23.15 29.88
N ALA A 293 -8.66 22.76 29.20
CA ALA A 293 -9.49 21.64 29.66
C ALA A 293 -8.71 20.33 29.54
N GLU A 294 -8.71 19.51 30.58
CA GLU A 294 -8.08 18.19 30.53
C GLU A 294 -8.92 17.22 29.69
N ALA A 295 -8.25 16.42 28.85
CA ALA A 295 -8.93 15.35 28.14
C ALA A 295 -9.43 14.30 29.15
N PRO A 296 -10.71 13.90 29.08
CA PRO A 296 -11.21 12.84 29.95
C PRO A 296 -10.60 11.50 29.56
N TRP A 297 -10.71 10.53 30.46
CA TRP A 297 -10.61 9.14 30.05
C TRP A 297 -11.69 8.83 29.04
N SER A 298 -11.33 8.12 27.97
CA SER A 298 -12.25 7.83 26.87
C SER A 298 -11.97 6.46 26.26
N VAL A 299 -13.00 5.89 25.65
CA VAL A 299 -12.89 4.73 24.76
C VAL A 299 -13.51 5.06 23.41
N HIS A 300 -13.08 4.34 22.38
CA HIS A 300 -13.65 4.41 21.04
C HIS A 300 -14.06 3.04 20.52
N ASP A 301 -14.79 3.01 19.40
CA ASP A 301 -15.19 1.79 18.68
C ASP A 301 -14.57 1.65 17.28
N ALA A 302 -13.65 2.55 16.88
CA ALA A 302 -12.89 2.40 15.63
C ALA A 302 -12.10 1.08 15.60
N ASP A 303 -12.12 0.40 14.45
CA ASP A 303 -11.39 -0.85 14.23
C ASP A 303 -9.87 -0.63 14.24
N ILE A 304 -9.42 0.47 13.62
CA ILE A 304 -8.05 0.96 13.67
C ILE A 304 -8.09 2.43 14.10
N LEU A 305 -7.34 2.76 15.17
CA LEU A 305 -7.06 4.14 15.56
C LEU A 305 -5.55 4.32 15.76
N PHE A 306 -4.90 4.91 14.76
CA PHE A 306 -3.47 5.16 14.72
C PHE A 306 -3.17 6.64 15.00
N GLY A 307 -2.13 6.89 15.78
CA GLY A 307 -1.62 8.23 16.08
C GLY A 307 -0.13 8.36 15.79
N PHE A 308 0.29 9.50 15.28
CA PHE A 308 1.69 9.88 15.11
C PHE A 308 1.92 11.30 15.63
N VAL A 309 2.90 11.49 16.51
CA VAL A 309 3.23 12.79 17.07
C VAL A 309 4.09 13.56 16.06
N LEU A 310 3.54 14.64 15.52
CA LEU A 310 4.19 15.51 14.54
C LEU A 310 5.14 16.52 15.21
N ALA A 311 4.69 17.10 16.33
CA ALA A 311 5.40 18.14 17.08
C ALA A 311 5.07 18.06 18.58
N GLY A 312 5.93 18.68 19.40
CA GLY A 312 5.82 18.67 20.86
C GLY A 312 5.78 17.26 21.46
N GLY A 313 4.97 17.09 22.49
CA GLY A 313 4.77 15.82 23.16
C GLY A 313 3.60 15.82 24.15
N PHE A 314 3.19 14.62 24.56
CA PHE A 314 2.13 14.41 25.55
C PHE A 314 2.34 13.07 26.25
N THR A 315 1.55 12.81 27.28
CA THR A 315 1.55 11.53 28.00
C THR A 315 0.31 10.73 27.63
N LEU A 316 0.50 9.58 26.99
CA LEU A 316 -0.56 8.62 26.72
C LEU A 316 -0.71 7.68 27.92
N ARG A 317 -1.87 7.71 28.57
CA ARG A 317 -2.28 6.73 29.58
C ARG A 317 -3.22 5.70 28.95
N GLY A 318 -3.06 4.45 29.33
CA GLY A 318 -3.97 3.36 28.98
C GLY A 318 -4.30 2.54 30.22
N GLU A 319 -5.54 2.07 30.30
CA GLU A 319 -6.01 1.19 31.37
C GLU A 319 -5.09 -0.03 31.53
N GLY A 320 -4.63 -0.27 32.77
CA GLY A 320 -3.70 -1.36 33.07
C GLY A 320 -2.32 -1.23 32.41
N LYS A 321 -1.94 -0.04 31.94
CA LYS A 321 -0.62 0.25 31.34
C LYS A 321 0.12 1.32 32.13
N ALA A 322 1.45 1.22 32.16
CA ALA A 322 2.28 2.34 32.57
C ALA A 322 2.07 3.54 31.63
N PRO A 323 2.14 4.79 32.12
CA PRO A 323 2.07 5.97 31.26
C PRO A 323 3.23 6.04 30.27
N PHE A 324 2.96 6.45 29.03
CA PHE A 324 3.97 6.64 27.99
C PHE A 324 4.13 8.12 27.67
N ARG A 325 5.32 8.69 27.93
CA ARG A 325 5.68 10.01 27.40
C ARG A 325 6.04 9.86 25.93
N LEU A 326 5.28 10.51 25.06
CA LEU A 326 5.45 10.51 23.61
C LEU A 326 5.90 11.90 23.14
N GLY A 327 6.83 11.93 22.20
CA GLY A 327 7.31 13.15 21.54
C GLY A 327 7.34 13.02 20.02
N ALA A 328 7.72 14.08 19.33
CA ALA A 328 7.78 14.12 17.87
C ALA A 328 8.49 12.88 17.26
N GLY A 329 7.85 12.25 16.29
CA GLY A 329 8.30 11.00 15.68
C GLY A 329 7.83 9.74 16.40
N ASP A 330 7.15 9.82 17.53
CA ASP A 330 6.56 8.65 18.18
C ASP A 330 5.21 8.30 17.55
N ALA A 331 4.87 7.01 17.51
CA ALA A 331 3.59 6.52 17.02
C ALA A 331 2.89 5.63 18.05
N PHE A 332 1.57 5.50 17.94
CA PHE A 332 0.78 4.65 18.81
C PHE A 332 -0.48 4.12 18.10
N VAL A 333 -1.02 3.03 18.63
CA VAL A 333 -2.33 2.47 18.23
C VAL A 333 -3.14 2.22 19.48
N ILE A 334 -4.40 2.66 19.46
CA ILE A 334 -5.36 2.40 20.53
C ILE A 334 -6.40 1.40 20.01
N PRO A 335 -6.56 0.22 20.64
CA PRO A 335 -7.58 -0.74 20.25
C PRO A 335 -8.96 -0.29 20.74
N PRO A 336 -10.04 -0.69 20.04
CA PRO A 336 -11.40 -0.36 20.47
C PRO A 336 -11.68 -0.86 21.89
N GLY A 337 -12.45 -0.08 22.65
CA GLY A 337 -12.88 -0.44 24.01
C GLY A 337 -11.84 -0.25 25.12
N LEU A 338 -10.55 -0.01 24.81
CA LEU A 338 -9.53 0.26 25.84
C LEU A 338 -9.61 1.71 26.33
N ALA A 339 -9.76 1.92 27.64
CA ALA A 339 -9.79 3.27 28.18
C ALA A 339 -8.41 3.91 28.10
N THR A 340 -8.36 5.11 27.51
CA THR A 340 -7.13 5.91 27.36
C THR A 340 -7.36 7.37 27.67
N ARG A 341 -6.28 8.09 27.96
CA ARG A 341 -6.29 9.53 28.25
C ARG A 341 -5.03 10.20 27.71
N TRP A 342 -5.19 11.40 27.13
CA TRP A 342 -4.08 12.22 26.62
C TRP A 342 -3.78 13.34 27.62
N ASP A 343 -2.70 13.18 28.37
CA ASP A 343 -2.33 14.06 29.49
C ASP A 343 -1.12 14.94 29.19
N ALA A 344 -1.04 16.06 29.91
CA ALA A 344 0.10 16.98 29.91
C ALA A 344 0.65 17.27 28.51
N PRO A 345 -0.19 17.70 27.55
CA PRO A 345 0.28 18.06 26.22
C PRO A 345 1.14 19.32 26.32
N GLU A 346 2.24 19.33 25.58
CA GLU A 346 3.04 20.53 25.32
C GLU A 346 2.24 21.50 24.44
N THR A 347 2.54 22.79 24.53
CA THR A 347 1.78 23.84 23.83
C THR A 347 1.86 23.76 22.32
N ASP A 348 2.94 23.19 21.79
CA ASP A 348 3.21 22.96 20.37
C ASP A 348 2.86 21.53 19.93
N CYS A 349 2.16 20.75 20.77
CA CYS A 349 1.83 19.37 20.46
C CYS A 349 0.88 19.28 19.25
N GLU A 350 1.30 18.53 18.22
CA GLU A 350 0.46 18.18 17.08
C GLU A 350 0.51 16.67 16.85
N ILE A 351 -0.66 16.07 16.60
CA ILE A 351 -0.82 14.62 16.42
C ILE A 351 -1.62 14.36 15.15
N LEU A 352 -1.04 13.60 14.22
CA LEU A 352 -1.76 13.00 13.10
C LEU A 352 -2.56 11.80 13.63
N GLU A 353 -3.88 11.85 13.56
CA GLU A 353 -4.79 10.75 13.86
C GLU A 353 -5.37 10.17 12.56
N VAL A 354 -5.29 8.84 12.43
CA VAL A 354 -5.88 8.09 11.32
C VAL A 354 -6.79 7.01 11.87
N SER A 355 -8.01 6.95 11.36
CA SER A 355 -9.07 6.03 11.80
C SER A 355 -9.64 5.23 10.64
N LEU A 356 -9.92 3.95 10.88
CA LEU A 356 -10.72 3.10 10.01
C LEU A 356 -11.78 2.39 10.88
N PRO A 357 -13.09 2.54 10.60
CA PRO A 357 -13.67 3.47 9.62
C PRO A 357 -13.42 4.94 10.00
N GLY A 358 -13.66 5.86 9.06
CA GLY A 358 -13.42 7.29 9.27
C GLY A 358 -14.42 8.00 10.20
N ALA A 359 -15.57 7.37 10.47
CA ALA A 359 -16.51 7.81 11.48
C ALA A 359 -16.63 6.73 12.55
N PHE A 360 -16.46 7.12 13.81
CA PHE A 360 -16.48 6.23 14.97
C PHE A 360 -16.94 7.00 16.19
N ALA A 361 -17.48 6.29 17.18
CA ALA A 361 -17.90 6.88 18.45
C ALA A 361 -16.72 6.98 19.41
N THR A 362 -16.67 8.06 20.18
CA THR A 362 -15.83 8.19 21.37
C THR A 362 -16.74 8.52 22.54
N ARG A 363 -16.61 7.79 23.66
CA ARG A 363 -17.32 8.10 24.91
C ARG A 363 -16.33 8.39 26.02
N ALA A 364 -16.62 9.42 26.81
CA ALA A 364 -15.94 9.63 28.08
C ALA A 364 -16.33 8.50 29.05
N VAL A 365 -15.36 8.09 29.87
CA VAL A 365 -15.54 7.08 30.92
C VAL A 365 -14.90 7.61 32.21
N GLU A 366 -15.27 7.02 33.34
CA GLU A 366 -14.56 7.28 34.61
C GLU A 366 -13.11 6.80 34.51
N ALA A 367 -12.24 7.37 35.34
CA ALA A 367 -10.86 6.91 35.42
C ALA A 367 -10.86 5.42 35.84
N PRO A 368 -10.15 4.53 35.12
CA PRO A 368 -10.02 3.14 35.53
C PRO A 368 -9.37 3.05 36.91
N ASP A 369 -9.78 2.08 37.72
CA ASP A 369 -9.15 1.81 39.00
C ASP A 369 -7.66 1.45 38.76
N GLU A 370 -6.76 2.28 39.30
CA GLU A 370 -5.34 1.97 39.38
C GLU A 370 -5.15 0.90 40.46
N GLY A 371 -5.42 -0.37 40.11
CA GLY A 371 -5.34 -1.52 41.01
C GLY A 371 -3.97 -1.72 41.66
#